data_AF-A0A523MZT0-F1
#
_entry.id   AF-A0A523MZT0-F1
#
_cell.length_a   1.000
_cell.length_b   1.000
_cell.length_c   1.000
_cell.angle_alpha   90.00
_cell.angle_beta   90.00
_cell.angle_gamma   90.00
#
_symmetry.space_group_name_H-M   'P 1'
#
loop_
_entity.id
_entity.type
_entity.pdbx_description
1 polymer ?
#
loop_
_entity_poly.entity_id
_entity_poly.type
_entity_poly.pdbx_seq_one_letter_code
_entity_poly.pdbx_strand_id
1 'polypeptide(L)'
;MSEEETKTEEGAAGAAEEENLRREDPVGDLSELEKIKKELEAEKIKAAKELEEGEDEEEDLREVDFLQKLITLSVQFDHHVGVYLMAGYIDCGLKYDSRLSDAYLKHLNSLQGFLRLLEKVDGVTRETVTKDCIIRLRGVIQDIHKHMVKPLFKEVDLMKKKPNMENLDNFKREWNERLIDLQGACDFEYQVLDVKNYIVD
;
A
#
# COMPACT_ATOMS: atom_id res chain seq x y z
N MET A 1 -2.25 77.98 -21.18
CA MET A 1 -1.61 77.53 -19.92
C MET A 1 -0.14 77.35 -20.23
N SER A 2 0.63 78.42 -20.46
CA SER A 2 0.62 79.78 -19.87
C SER A 2 1.26 79.83 -18.48
N GLU A 3 2.48 80.37 -18.48
CA GLU A 3 3.06 81.32 -17.52
C GLU A 3 3.00 81.01 -16.02
N GLU A 4 4.10 80.39 -15.58
CA GLU A 4 4.94 80.77 -14.42
C GLU A 4 4.81 82.22 -13.89
N GLU A 5 4.54 82.37 -12.59
CA GLU A 5 4.84 83.52 -11.69
C GLU A 5 4.70 83.05 -10.21
N THR A 6 5.47 83.49 -9.19
CA THR A 6 6.89 83.90 -9.09
C THR A 6 7.36 83.84 -7.60
N LYS A 7 8.61 83.42 -7.30
CA LYS A 7 9.43 83.70 -6.07
C LYS A 7 8.86 83.27 -4.69
N THR A 8 9.54 83.14 -3.52
CA THR A 8 10.84 83.57 -2.92
C THR A 8 10.91 85.07 -2.50
N GLU A 9 11.72 85.60 -1.57
CA GLU A 9 12.76 85.20 -0.58
C GLU A 9 12.45 85.96 0.75
N GLU A 10 12.92 85.74 1.99
CA GLU A 10 13.58 84.71 2.84
C GLU A 10 13.42 85.21 4.33
N GLY A 11 13.80 84.48 5.40
CA GLY A 11 13.89 85.09 6.75
C GLY A 11 14.12 84.18 7.97
N ALA A 12 15.34 83.67 8.17
CA ALA A 12 15.71 82.88 9.36
C ALA A 12 15.92 83.69 10.67
N ALA A 13 15.52 83.14 11.83
CA ALA A 13 15.90 83.66 13.16
C ALA A 13 15.87 82.62 14.31
N GLY A 14 17.04 82.34 14.91
CA GLY A 14 17.23 82.27 16.37
C GLY A 14 16.64 81.14 17.23
N ALA A 15 17.34 80.00 17.29
CA ALA A 15 17.76 79.24 18.49
C ALA A 15 16.80 78.89 19.67
N ALA A 16 16.93 77.62 20.13
CA ALA A 16 16.42 77.00 21.37
C ALA A 16 14.89 76.77 21.43
N GLU A 17 14.37 75.75 22.12
CA GLU A 17 14.99 74.77 23.04
C GLU A 17 14.88 73.30 22.56
N GLU A 18 15.58 72.41 23.26
CA GLU A 18 15.64 70.97 23.01
C GLU A 18 14.41 70.22 23.58
N GLU A 19 13.81 69.29 22.84
CA GLU A 19 13.29 68.07 23.47
C GLU A 19 13.34 66.83 22.56
N ASN A 20 13.51 65.68 23.21
CA ASN A 20 13.77 64.33 22.70
C ASN A 20 13.16 63.94 21.33
N LEU A 21 13.96 64.07 20.28
CA LEU A 21 13.97 63.12 19.15
C LEU A 21 15.31 62.38 19.10
N ARG A 22 15.52 61.50 20.09
CA ARG A 22 16.55 60.46 20.00
C ARG A 22 16.23 59.59 18.79
N ARG A 23 17.24 59.34 17.95
CA ARG A 23 17.16 58.36 16.87
C ARG A 23 17.00 56.97 17.48
N GLU A 24 15.84 56.37 17.35
CA GLU A 24 15.69 54.92 17.52
C GLU A 24 16.22 54.25 16.24
N ASP A 25 17.32 53.53 16.39
CA ASP A 25 18.02 52.87 15.29
C ASP A 25 17.27 51.57 14.94
N PRO A 26 16.74 51.37 13.72
CA PRO A 26 15.89 50.23 13.38
C PRO A 26 16.61 48.86 13.34
N VAL A 27 17.87 48.81 13.77
CA VAL A 27 18.68 47.59 13.96
C VAL A 27 18.45 46.99 15.36
N GLY A 28 17.28 47.26 15.95
CA GLY A 28 17.01 47.13 17.39
C GLY A 28 16.81 45.72 17.95
N ASP A 29 16.39 44.73 17.15
CA ASP A 29 16.32 43.34 17.63
C ASP A 29 16.74 42.27 16.60
N LEU A 30 18.04 42.28 16.29
CA LEU A 30 18.70 41.13 15.69
C LEU A 30 18.79 39.91 16.65
N SER A 31 18.52 40.10 17.95
CA SER A 31 18.66 39.04 18.97
C SER A 31 17.50 38.05 18.94
N GLU A 32 16.27 38.51 18.71
CA GLU A 32 15.11 37.66 18.47
C GLU A 32 15.21 36.95 17.13
N LEU A 33 15.68 37.63 16.07
CA LEU A 33 16.00 37.00 14.80
C LEU A 33 17.06 35.88 14.94
N GLU A 34 18.09 36.08 15.77
CA GLU A 34 19.07 35.03 16.07
C GLU A 34 18.50 33.88 16.91
N LYS A 35 17.59 34.14 17.86
CA LYS A 35 16.89 33.08 18.61
C LYS A 35 16.02 32.24 17.69
N ILE A 36 15.12 32.89 16.95
CA ILE A 36 14.22 32.25 15.98
C ILE A 36 15.03 31.44 14.96
N LYS A 37 16.17 31.96 14.48
CA LYS A 37 17.06 31.19 13.60
C LYS A 37 17.63 29.94 14.30
N LYS A 38 18.13 30.05 15.53
CA LYS A 38 18.69 28.91 16.28
C LYS A 38 17.63 27.87 16.64
N GLU A 39 16.42 28.30 17.00
CA GLU A 39 15.26 27.45 17.25
C GLU A 39 14.85 26.71 15.96
N LEU A 40 14.78 27.40 14.83
CA LEU A 40 14.41 26.82 13.54
C LEU A 40 15.53 25.96 12.91
N GLU A 41 16.80 26.20 13.23
CA GLU A 41 17.91 25.29 12.94
C GLU A 41 17.89 24.06 13.85
N ALA A 42 17.53 24.20 15.14
CA ALA A 42 17.34 23.07 16.05
C ALA A 42 16.12 22.20 15.68
N GLU A 43 15.00 22.80 15.29
CA GLU A 43 13.84 22.08 14.76
C GLU A 43 14.17 21.37 13.45
N LYS A 44 14.98 21.96 12.56
CA LYS A 44 15.45 21.27 11.35
C LYS A 44 16.38 20.10 11.65
N ILE A 45 17.29 20.23 12.61
CA ILE A 45 18.16 19.12 13.04
C ILE A 45 17.33 18.03 13.71
N LYS A 46 16.33 18.40 14.53
CA LYS A 46 15.41 17.47 15.16
C LYS A 46 14.54 16.75 14.13
N ALA A 47 13.94 17.46 13.18
CA ALA A 47 13.14 16.87 12.11
C ALA A 47 13.98 16.02 11.13
N ALA A 48 15.24 16.40 10.87
CA ALA A 48 16.16 15.56 10.11
C ALA A 48 16.51 14.27 10.87
N LYS A 49 16.73 14.35 12.19
CA LYS A 49 16.86 13.15 13.04
C LYS A 49 15.59 12.33 13.11
N GLU A 50 14.41 12.94 13.17
CA GLU A 50 13.12 12.22 13.18
C GLU A 50 12.76 11.63 11.80
N LEU A 51 13.46 12.01 10.72
CA LEU A 51 13.53 11.22 9.48
C LEU A 51 14.58 10.09 9.56
N GLU A 52 15.81 10.41 9.98
CA GLU A 52 16.96 9.48 10.02
C GLU A 52 16.80 8.36 11.08
N GLU A 53 16.00 8.60 12.11
CA GLU A 53 15.57 7.65 13.15
C GLU A 53 14.14 7.12 12.89
N GLY A 54 13.53 7.49 11.75
CA GLY A 54 12.16 7.13 11.34
C GLY A 54 12.07 6.25 10.08
N GLU A 55 13.20 5.93 9.44
CA GLU A 55 13.31 4.90 8.41
C GLU A 55 13.58 3.53 9.09
N ASP A 56 12.52 2.91 9.62
CA ASP A 56 12.58 1.59 10.28
C ASP A 56 12.93 0.47 9.26
N GLU A 57 14.23 0.25 9.02
CA GLU A 57 14.73 -0.88 8.22
C GLU A 57 14.21 -2.25 8.73
N GLU A 58 13.92 -2.38 10.03
CA GLU A 58 13.26 -3.57 10.60
C GLU A 58 11.77 -3.69 10.25
N GLU A 59 11.05 -2.60 9.96
CA GLU A 59 9.67 -2.65 9.47
C GLU A 59 9.62 -2.96 7.98
N ASP A 60 10.54 -2.37 7.20
CA ASP A 60 10.77 -2.70 5.79
C ASP A 60 11.07 -4.20 5.57
N LEU A 61 11.98 -4.76 6.37
CA LEU A 61 12.29 -6.19 6.34
C LEU A 61 11.07 -7.06 6.65
N ARG A 62 10.23 -6.65 7.62
CA ARG A 62 8.98 -7.34 7.97
C ARG A 62 7.96 -7.29 6.82
N GLU A 63 7.77 -6.15 6.15
CA GLU A 63 6.88 -6.05 4.99
C GLU A 63 7.37 -6.88 3.79
N VAL A 64 8.68 -6.88 3.52
CA VAL A 64 9.28 -7.65 2.42
C VAL A 64 9.15 -9.15 2.69
N ASP A 65 9.45 -9.63 3.90
CA ASP A 65 9.25 -11.03 4.29
C ASP A 65 7.76 -11.42 4.24
N PHE A 66 6.85 -10.54 4.66
CA PHE A 66 5.41 -10.75 4.56
C PHE A 66 4.96 -10.91 3.11
N LEU A 67 5.36 -10.02 2.20
CA LEU A 67 4.99 -10.12 0.79
C LEU A 67 5.68 -11.31 0.10
N GLN A 68 6.90 -11.68 0.50
CA GLN A 68 7.57 -12.89 0.03
C GLN A 68 6.85 -14.17 0.49
N LYS A 69 6.31 -14.19 1.72
CA LYS A 69 5.41 -15.25 2.22
C LYS A 69 4.09 -15.28 1.44
N LEU A 70 3.44 -14.14 1.22
CA LEU A 70 2.20 -14.04 0.46
C LEU A 70 2.37 -14.53 -0.99
N ILE A 71 3.48 -14.17 -1.64
CA ILE A 71 3.83 -14.66 -2.98
C ILE A 71 4.03 -16.18 -2.97
N THR A 72 4.71 -16.73 -1.95
CA THR A 72 4.92 -18.18 -1.82
C THR A 72 3.60 -18.94 -1.76
N LEU A 73 2.66 -18.50 -0.90
CA LEU A 73 1.31 -19.06 -0.80
C LEU A 73 0.51 -18.88 -2.10
N SER A 74 0.69 -17.76 -2.80
CA SER A 74 0.01 -17.48 -4.07
C SER A 74 0.52 -18.36 -5.23
N VAL A 75 1.83 -18.63 -5.30
CA VAL A 75 2.40 -19.59 -6.27
C VAL A 75 1.88 -21.01 -6.01
N GLN A 76 1.71 -21.40 -4.74
CA GLN A 76 1.11 -22.68 -4.40
C GLN A 76 -0.34 -22.76 -4.90
N PHE A 77 -1.17 -21.73 -4.65
CA PHE A 77 -2.55 -21.66 -5.16
C PHE A 77 -2.62 -21.74 -6.70
N ASP A 78 -1.73 -21.07 -7.43
CA ASP A 78 -1.69 -21.12 -8.91
C ASP A 78 -1.60 -22.57 -9.42
N HIS A 79 -0.73 -23.38 -8.81
CA HIS A 79 -0.59 -24.80 -9.13
C HIS A 79 -1.90 -25.60 -8.90
N HIS A 80 -2.66 -25.28 -7.85
CA HIS A 80 -3.90 -25.99 -7.53
C HIS A 80 -5.02 -25.66 -8.53
N VAL A 81 -5.10 -24.38 -8.92
CA VAL A 81 -6.08 -23.90 -9.91
C VAL A 81 -5.71 -24.38 -11.31
N GLY A 82 -4.44 -24.29 -11.69
CA GLY A 82 -3.95 -24.66 -13.02
C GLY A 82 -3.82 -26.17 -13.27
N VAL A 83 -3.49 -26.96 -12.25
CA VAL A 83 -3.27 -28.42 -12.39
C VAL A 83 -4.43 -29.23 -11.82
N TYR A 84 -4.61 -29.26 -10.50
CA TYR A 84 -5.57 -30.17 -9.86
C TYR A 84 -7.04 -29.84 -10.22
N LEU A 85 -7.43 -28.57 -10.20
CA LEU A 85 -8.80 -28.17 -10.58
C LEU A 85 -9.06 -28.47 -12.06
N MET A 86 -8.08 -28.24 -12.94
CA MET A 86 -8.20 -28.59 -14.36
C MET A 86 -8.32 -30.10 -14.59
N ALA A 87 -7.49 -30.90 -13.90
CA ALA A 87 -7.57 -32.36 -13.92
C ALA A 87 -8.93 -32.86 -13.42
N GLY A 88 -9.43 -32.34 -12.29
CA GLY A 88 -10.76 -32.65 -11.77
C GLY A 88 -11.88 -32.35 -12.77
N TYR A 89 -11.83 -31.21 -13.47
CA TYR A 89 -12.76 -30.91 -14.56
C TYR A 89 -12.67 -31.93 -15.71
N ILE A 90 -11.47 -32.34 -16.12
CA ILE A 90 -11.24 -33.34 -17.18
C ILE A 90 -11.75 -34.72 -16.78
N ASP A 91 -11.46 -35.19 -15.56
CA ASP A 91 -11.94 -36.48 -15.03
C ASP A 91 -13.48 -36.53 -14.94
N CYS A 92 -14.11 -35.37 -14.71
CA CYS A 92 -15.56 -35.18 -14.73
C CYS A 92 -16.16 -35.08 -16.14
N GLY A 93 -15.35 -34.95 -17.20
CA GLY A 93 -15.83 -34.64 -18.56
C GLY A 93 -16.45 -33.25 -18.70
N LEU A 94 -16.11 -32.32 -17.79
CA LEU A 94 -16.66 -30.96 -17.73
C LEU A 94 -15.71 -29.95 -18.40
N LYS A 95 -16.27 -28.85 -18.90
CA LYS A 95 -15.47 -27.78 -19.51
C LYS A 95 -14.89 -26.84 -18.44
N TYR A 96 -13.57 -26.87 -18.28
CA TYR A 96 -12.80 -25.88 -17.52
C TYR A 96 -12.85 -24.49 -18.20
N ASP A 97 -12.86 -23.42 -17.40
CA ASP A 97 -12.84 -22.02 -17.87
C ASP A 97 -11.54 -21.33 -17.44
N SER A 98 -10.56 -21.25 -18.35
CA SER A 98 -9.24 -20.68 -18.02
C SER A 98 -9.29 -19.21 -17.65
N ARG A 99 -10.33 -18.47 -18.00
CA ARG A 99 -10.33 -17.00 -17.85
C ARG A 99 -10.14 -16.54 -16.40
N LEU A 100 -10.52 -17.37 -15.43
CA LEU A 100 -10.32 -17.12 -14.00
C LEU A 100 -8.93 -17.58 -13.50
N SER A 101 -8.34 -18.64 -14.05
CA SER A 101 -6.94 -19.01 -13.80
C SER A 101 -5.97 -18.01 -14.44
N ASP A 102 -6.26 -17.57 -15.65
CA ASP A 102 -5.50 -16.56 -16.40
C ASP A 102 -5.53 -15.20 -15.68
N ALA A 103 -6.66 -14.87 -15.05
CA ALA A 103 -6.77 -13.73 -14.15
C ALA A 103 -5.94 -13.92 -12.87
N TYR A 104 -6.00 -15.09 -12.23
CA TYR A 104 -5.20 -15.38 -11.02
C TYR A 104 -3.71 -15.23 -11.29
N LEU A 105 -3.21 -15.86 -12.36
CA LEU A 105 -1.82 -15.75 -12.80
C LEU A 105 -1.42 -14.30 -13.09
N LYS A 106 -2.30 -13.47 -13.67
CA LYS A 106 -2.06 -12.03 -13.85
C LYS A 106 -1.90 -11.30 -12.51
N HIS A 107 -2.69 -11.62 -11.50
CA HIS A 107 -2.59 -11.01 -10.17
C HIS A 107 -1.36 -11.49 -9.39
N LEU A 108 -0.98 -12.78 -9.51
CA LEU A 108 0.29 -13.32 -9.00
C LEU A 108 1.50 -12.62 -9.64
N ASN A 109 1.52 -12.47 -10.97
CA ASN A 109 2.57 -11.73 -11.67
C ASN A 109 2.64 -10.24 -11.26
N SER A 110 1.49 -9.64 -10.88
CA SER A 110 1.45 -8.27 -10.35
C SER A 110 2.12 -8.20 -8.97
N LEU A 111 1.78 -9.11 -8.05
CA LEU A 111 2.41 -9.25 -6.73
C LEU A 111 3.94 -9.41 -6.84
N GLN A 112 4.40 -10.33 -7.71
CA GLN A 112 5.84 -10.53 -7.97
C GLN A 112 6.53 -9.30 -8.59
N GLY A 113 5.77 -8.48 -9.34
CA GLY A 113 6.24 -7.20 -9.86
C GLY A 113 6.43 -6.16 -8.75
N PHE A 114 5.47 -6.05 -7.82
CA PHE A 114 5.53 -5.10 -6.71
C PHE A 114 6.64 -5.40 -5.71
N LEU A 115 6.92 -6.68 -5.40
CA LEU A 115 8.04 -7.08 -4.51
C LEU A 115 9.38 -6.43 -4.93
N ARG A 116 9.65 -6.37 -6.24
CA ARG A 116 10.88 -5.78 -6.82
C ARG A 116 10.93 -4.24 -6.77
N LEU A 117 9.87 -3.60 -6.31
CA LEU A 117 9.73 -2.15 -6.19
C LEU A 117 9.71 -1.69 -4.72
N LEU A 118 9.37 -2.55 -3.76
CA LEU A 118 9.32 -2.21 -2.32
C LEU A 118 10.61 -1.58 -1.80
N GLU A 119 11.76 -2.08 -2.25
CA GLU A 119 13.11 -1.56 -1.94
C GLU A 119 13.35 -0.08 -2.30
N LYS A 120 12.39 0.57 -2.98
CA LYS A 120 12.54 1.88 -3.64
C LYS A 120 11.29 2.76 -3.48
N VAL A 121 10.42 2.42 -2.53
CA VAL A 121 9.09 3.01 -2.30
C VAL A 121 8.94 3.26 -0.81
N ASP A 122 8.31 4.37 -0.41
CA ASP A 122 8.10 4.71 1.00
C ASP A 122 7.13 3.75 1.71
N GLY A 123 7.23 3.63 3.04
CA GLY A 123 6.39 2.75 3.86
C GLY A 123 4.88 2.93 3.66
N VAL A 124 4.39 4.17 3.53
CA VAL A 124 2.94 4.43 3.35
C VAL A 124 2.45 3.93 1.99
N THR A 125 3.24 4.13 0.94
CA THR A 125 2.95 3.59 -0.39
C THR A 125 3.10 2.07 -0.42
N ARG A 126 4.08 1.48 0.28
CA ARG A 126 4.21 0.01 0.42
C ARG A 126 3.01 -0.61 1.11
N GLU A 127 2.66 -0.17 2.31
CA GLU A 127 1.50 -0.64 3.08
C GLU A 127 0.21 -0.57 2.25
N THR A 128 0.03 0.54 1.52
CA THR A 128 -1.10 0.75 0.58
C THR A 128 -1.10 -0.27 -0.57
N VAL A 129 0.04 -0.48 -1.24
CA VAL A 129 0.17 -1.44 -2.34
C VAL A 129 0.01 -2.89 -1.85
N THR A 130 0.50 -3.20 -0.65
CA THR A 130 0.34 -4.49 0.03
C THR A 130 -1.15 -4.82 0.24
N LYS A 131 -1.91 -3.93 0.89
CA LYS A 131 -3.37 -4.02 1.07
C LYS A 131 -4.09 -4.26 -0.27
N ASP A 132 -3.77 -3.45 -1.26
CA ASP A 132 -4.41 -3.45 -2.57
C ASP A 132 -4.11 -4.74 -3.38
N CYS A 133 -2.93 -5.35 -3.17
CA CYS A 133 -2.59 -6.66 -3.73
C CYS A 133 -3.29 -7.83 -3.03
N ILE A 134 -3.38 -7.80 -1.71
CA ILE A 134 -4.15 -8.77 -0.90
C ILE A 134 -5.61 -8.79 -1.33
N ILE A 135 -6.25 -7.62 -1.44
CA ILE A 135 -7.65 -7.47 -1.85
C ILE A 135 -7.89 -8.05 -3.26
N ARG A 136 -6.96 -7.81 -4.19
CA ARG A 136 -7.01 -8.39 -5.54
C ARG A 136 -6.89 -9.92 -5.54
N LEU A 137 -5.90 -10.47 -4.81
CA LEU A 137 -5.72 -11.93 -4.69
C LEU A 137 -6.98 -12.61 -4.13
N ARG A 138 -7.52 -12.05 -3.05
CA ARG A 138 -8.80 -12.43 -2.45
C ARG A 138 -9.91 -12.49 -3.49
N GLY A 139 -10.13 -11.42 -4.24
CA GLY A 139 -11.28 -11.31 -5.16
C GLY A 139 -11.30 -12.44 -6.18
N VAL A 140 -10.13 -12.79 -6.73
CA VAL A 140 -10.00 -13.88 -7.69
C VAL A 140 -10.21 -15.25 -7.04
N ILE A 141 -9.69 -15.50 -5.83
CA ILE A 141 -9.94 -16.76 -5.09
C ILE A 141 -11.44 -16.93 -4.80
N GLN A 142 -12.11 -15.84 -4.42
CA GLN A 142 -13.56 -15.83 -4.18
C GLN A 142 -14.36 -16.15 -5.46
N ASP A 143 -13.97 -15.59 -6.62
CA ASP A 143 -14.63 -15.87 -7.89
C ASP A 143 -14.29 -17.27 -8.45
N ILE A 144 -13.06 -17.77 -8.30
CA ILE A 144 -12.67 -19.16 -8.62
C ILE A 144 -13.52 -20.13 -7.81
N HIS A 145 -13.68 -19.91 -6.49
CA HIS A 145 -14.53 -20.76 -5.67
C HIS A 145 -15.99 -20.74 -6.16
N LYS A 146 -16.53 -19.55 -6.38
CA LYS A 146 -17.93 -19.31 -6.74
C LYS A 146 -18.31 -19.82 -8.13
N HIS A 147 -17.40 -19.74 -9.11
CA HIS A 147 -17.67 -20.02 -10.52
C HIS A 147 -16.97 -21.26 -11.08
N MET A 148 -16.01 -21.86 -10.35
CA MET A 148 -15.33 -23.09 -10.78
C MET A 148 -15.47 -24.21 -9.75
N VAL A 149 -14.99 -24.00 -8.51
CA VAL A 149 -14.95 -25.06 -7.48
C VAL A 149 -16.37 -25.50 -7.09
N LYS A 150 -17.23 -24.56 -6.69
CA LYS A 150 -18.59 -24.88 -6.25
C LYS A 150 -19.47 -25.49 -7.35
N PRO A 151 -19.39 -25.04 -8.62
CA PRO A 151 -20.00 -25.77 -9.74
C PRO A 151 -19.43 -27.18 -9.95
N LEU A 152 -18.11 -27.38 -9.91
CA LEU A 152 -17.48 -28.69 -10.09
C LEU A 152 -18.00 -29.73 -9.09
N PHE A 153 -17.92 -29.43 -7.79
CA PHE A 153 -18.39 -30.36 -6.75
C PHE A 153 -19.90 -30.59 -6.81
N LYS A 154 -20.70 -29.56 -7.13
CA LYS A 154 -22.15 -29.71 -7.37
C LYS A 154 -22.45 -30.68 -8.51
N GLU A 155 -21.78 -30.58 -9.65
CA GLU A 155 -22.00 -31.50 -10.77
C GLU A 155 -21.52 -32.92 -10.43
N VAL A 156 -20.38 -33.05 -9.74
CA VAL A 156 -19.86 -34.34 -9.22
C VAL A 156 -20.86 -35.05 -8.30
N ASP A 157 -21.66 -34.35 -7.51
CA ASP A 157 -22.72 -34.94 -6.67
C ASP A 157 -24.00 -35.32 -7.44
N LEU A 158 -24.21 -34.76 -8.63
CA LEU A 158 -25.30 -35.16 -9.53
C LEU A 158 -24.91 -36.36 -10.43
N MET A 159 -23.64 -36.78 -10.43
CA MET A 159 -23.16 -37.90 -11.27
C MET A 159 -23.58 -39.27 -10.73
N LYS A 160 -24.31 -40.03 -11.57
CA LYS A 160 -24.72 -41.42 -11.29
C LYS A 160 -23.55 -42.41 -11.13
N LYS A 161 -22.37 -42.05 -11.64
CA LYS A 161 -21.10 -42.75 -11.44
C LYS A 161 -20.06 -41.68 -11.14
N LYS A 162 -19.43 -41.74 -9.97
CA LYS A 162 -18.33 -40.82 -9.62
C LYS A 162 -17.14 -41.03 -10.58
N PRO A 163 -16.38 -39.96 -10.91
CA PRO A 163 -15.16 -40.02 -11.72
C PRO A 163 -14.01 -40.68 -10.93
N ASN A 164 -12.76 -40.59 -11.42
CA ASN A 164 -11.63 -40.79 -10.50
C ASN A 164 -11.65 -39.66 -9.47
N MET A 165 -11.77 -40.01 -8.18
CA MET A 165 -11.84 -39.02 -7.11
C MET A 165 -10.45 -38.52 -6.68
N GLU A 166 -9.37 -39.22 -7.01
CA GLU A 166 -8.00 -38.92 -6.57
C GLU A 166 -7.60 -37.44 -6.79
N ASN A 167 -7.83 -36.88 -7.98
CA ASN A 167 -7.55 -35.48 -8.28
C ASN A 167 -8.47 -34.50 -7.51
N LEU A 168 -9.72 -34.89 -7.25
CA LEU A 168 -10.69 -34.08 -6.50
C LEU A 168 -10.43 -34.12 -4.98
N ASP A 169 -10.01 -35.26 -4.45
CA ASP A 169 -9.65 -35.46 -3.04
C ASP A 169 -8.32 -34.77 -2.71
N ASN A 170 -7.34 -34.83 -3.63
CA ASN A 170 -6.10 -34.06 -3.56
C ASN A 170 -6.40 -32.55 -3.67
N PHE A 171 -7.19 -32.12 -4.65
CA PHE A 171 -7.63 -30.73 -4.77
C PHE A 171 -8.27 -30.24 -3.48
N LYS A 172 -9.27 -30.96 -2.96
CA LYS A 172 -10.03 -30.61 -1.75
C LYS A 172 -9.13 -30.48 -0.52
N ARG A 173 -8.27 -31.47 -0.26
CA ARG A 173 -7.32 -31.46 0.87
C ARG A 173 -6.47 -30.19 0.83
N GLU A 174 -5.80 -29.98 -0.29
CA GLU A 174 -4.76 -28.95 -0.38
C GLU A 174 -5.36 -27.55 -0.62
N TRP A 175 -6.51 -27.42 -1.28
CA TRP A 175 -7.31 -26.19 -1.34
C TRP A 175 -7.72 -25.71 0.07
N ASN A 176 -8.21 -26.62 0.91
CA ASN A 176 -8.59 -26.30 2.29
C ASN A 176 -7.36 -25.91 3.13
N GLU A 177 -6.23 -26.62 2.97
CA GLU A 177 -4.94 -26.30 3.61
C GLU A 177 -4.45 -24.89 3.21
N ARG A 178 -4.35 -24.60 1.91
CA ARG A 178 -3.86 -23.30 1.41
C ARG A 178 -4.77 -22.13 1.75
N LEU A 179 -6.10 -22.34 1.83
CA LEU A 179 -7.02 -21.32 2.36
C LEU A 179 -6.67 -21.00 3.81
N ILE A 180 -6.44 -22.00 4.66
CA ILE A 180 -6.07 -21.81 6.07
C ILE A 180 -4.70 -21.13 6.20
N ASP A 181 -3.70 -21.53 5.41
CA ASP A 181 -2.38 -20.88 5.38
C ASP A 181 -2.49 -19.39 4.99
N LEU A 182 -3.30 -19.08 3.96
CA LEU A 182 -3.52 -17.72 3.48
C LEU A 182 -4.27 -16.87 4.52
N GLN A 183 -5.28 -17.44 5.20
CA GLN A 183 -5.96 -16.78 6.32
C GLN A 183 -4.96 -16.47 7.44
N GLY A 184 -4.19 -17.46 7.89
CA GLY A 184 -3.22 -17.31 8.99
C GLY A 184 -2.03 -16.40 8.65
N ALA A 185 -1.73 -16.20 7.36
CA ALA A 185 -0.81 -15.15 6.91
C ALA A 185 -1.45 -13.76 7.01
N CYS A 186 -2.73 -13.63 6.66
CA CYS A 186 -3.42 -12.35 6.48
C CYS A 186 -4.21 -11.82 7.70
N ASP A 187 -4.42 -12.63 8.74
CA ASP A 187 -5.30 -12.31 9.88
C ASP A 187 -4.80 -11.16 10.76
N PHE A 188 -3.49 -10.89 10.81
CA PHE A 188 -2.91 -9.98 11.81
C PHE A 188 -3.16 -8.49 11.55
N GLU A 189 -3.25 -8.07 10.28
CA GLU A 189 -3.33 -6.65 9.89
C GLU A 189 -4.53 -6.34 8.97
N TYR A 190 -5.01 -7.32 8.18
CA TYR A 190 -5.81 -7.03 6.98
C TYR A 190 -7.22 -7.67 6.96
N GLN A 191 -7.60 -8.46 7.97
CA GLN A 191 -8.94 -9.08 8.14
C GLN A 191 -9.57 -9.63 6.83
N VAL A 192 -8.80 -10.46 6.12
CA VAL A 192 -8.95 -10.58 4.66
C VAL A 192 -10.13 -11.45 4.22
N LEU A 193 -10.38 -12.57 4.87
CA LEU A 193 -11.43 -13.52 4.46
C LEU A 193 -12.15 -14.11 5.67
N ASP A 194 -13.29 -14.76 5.41
CA ASP A 194 -13.80 -15.85 6.25
C ASP A 194 -13.76 -17.13 5.41
N VAL A 195 -12.60 -17.78 5.41
CA VAL A 195 -12.31 -19.00 4.62
C VAL A 195 -13.31 -20.12 4.82
N LYS A 196 -14.05 -20.16 5.93
CA LYS A 196 -15.06 -21.19 6.23
C LYS A 196 -16.12 -21.32 5.13
N ASN A 197 -16.45 -20.22 4.44
CA ASN A 197 -17.43 -20.21 3.34
C ASN A 197 -16.85 -20.67 1.98
N TYR A 198 -15.56 -21.04 1.97
CA TYR A 198 -14.76 -21.42 0.80
C TYR A 198 -14.09 -22.80 0.97
N ILE A 199 -14.22 -23.41 2.15
CA ILE A 199 -13.86 -24.81 2.42
C ILE A 199 -14.75 -25.76 1.61
N VAL A 200 -14.17 -26.85 1.14
CA VAL A 200 -14.87 -27.94 0.44
C VAL A 200 -15.01 -29.15 1.38
N ASP A 201 -16.25 -29.54 1.66
CA ASP A 201 -16.66 -30.66 2.54
C ASP A 201 -16.63 -32.04 1.87
#